data_AF-B5M6F3-F1
#
_entry.id   AF-B5M6F3-F1
#
_cell.length_a   1.000
_cell.length_b   1.000
_cell.length_c   1.000
_cell.angle_alpha   90.00
_cell.angle_beta   90.00
_cell.angle_gamma   90.00
#
_symmetry.space_group_name_H-M   'P 1'
#
loop_
_entity.id
_entity.type
_entity.pdbx_description
1 polymer ?
#
loop_
_entity_poly.entity_id
_entity_poly.type
_entity_poly.pdbx_seq_one_letter_code
_entity_poly.pdbx_strand_id
1 'polypeptide(L)'
;MSMWNEMVVQERENLEEHFILAAQVICDALRDSGYWADFIHPSLGKPFSTPTTKATMLETDLRYRHFGFTIEDLGCCKVISHHLWGTHAFVGAIFTNASIESTEMKDILEKYSSTC
;
A
#
# COMPACT_ATOMS: atom_id res chain seq x y z
N MET A 1 12.00 2.64 7.54
CA MET A 1 12.57 2.04 6.32
C MET A 1 13.56 2.95 5.57
N SER A 2 14.07 4.06 6.16
CA SER A 2 15.00 4.96 5.45
C SER A 2 16.48 4.56 5.49
N MET A 3 16.85 3.58 6.33
CA MET A 3 18.22 3.06 6.43
C MET A 3 18.37 1.79 5.61
N TRP A 4 19.54 1.60 5.00
CA TRP A 4 19.89 0.36 4.32
C TRP A 4 20.74 -0.51 5.25
N ASN A 5 20.22 -1.66 5.65
CA ASN A 5 20.96 -2.76 6.28
C ASN A 5 20.22 -4.08 6.06
N GLU A 6 20.88 -5.22 6.26
CA GLU A 6 20.30 -6.55 6.00
C GLU A 6 19.02 -6.81 6.80
N MET A 7 18.96 -6.37 8.06
CA MET A 7 17.76 -6.56 8.90
C MET A 7 16.56 -5.77 8.36
N VAL A 8 16.77 -4.53 7.90
CA VAL A 8 15.71 -3.69 7.31
C VAL A 8 15.27 -4.23 5.96
N VAL A 9 16.19 -4.80 5.16
CA VAL A 9 15.83 -5.47 3.90
C VAL A 9 14.95 -6.68 4.19
N GLN A 10 15.34 -7.52 5.14
CA GLN A 10 14.57 -8.70 5.55
C GLN A 10 13.20 -8.32 6.14
N GLU A 11 13.15 -7.29 6.97
CA GLU A 11 11.90 -6.75 7.51
C GLU A 11 10.97 -6.27 6.39
N ARG A 12 11.51 -5.55 5.40
CA ARG A 12 10.75 -5.09 4.24
C ARG A 12 10.22 -6.24 3.39
N GLU A 13 11.02 -7.26 3.13
CA GLU A 13 10.59 -8.46 2.38
C GLU A 13 9.45 -9.20 3.11
N ASN A 14 9.57 -9.36 4.43
CA ASN A 14 8.50 -9.95 5.24
C ASN A 14 7.22 -9.10 5.17
N LEU A 15 7.32 -7.78 5.34
CA LEU A 15 6.15 -6.89 5.29
C LEU A 15 5.51 -6.88 3.91
N GLU A 16 6.30 -6.95 2.84
CA GLU A 16 5.80 -7.05 1.48
C GLU A 16 5.01 -8.34 1.25
N GLU A 17 5.50 -9.49 1.72
CA GLU A 17 4.78 -10.75 1.64
C GLU A 17 3.43 -10.69 2.37
N HIS A 18 3.43 -10.17 3.61
CA HIS A 18 2.21 -10.03 4.40
C HIS A 18 1.21 -9.07 3.72
N PHE A 19 1.70 -7.97 3.14
CA PHE A 19 0.86 -7.02 2.41
C PHE A 19 0.25 -7.66 1.17
N ILE A 20 1.03 -8.38 0.36
CA ILE A 20 0.53 -9.05 -0.86
C ILE A 20 -0.58 -10.02 -0.50
N LEU A 21 -0.37 -10.87 0.51
CA LEU A 21 -1.38 -11.83 0.96
C LEU A 21 -2.66 -11.13 1.44
N ALA A 22 -2.54 -10.09 2.27
CA ALA A 22 -3.70 -9.35 2.76
C ALA A 22 -4.44 -8.60 1.64
N ALA A 23 -3.70 -7.96 0.72
CA ALA A 23 -4.25 -7.21 -0.39
C ALA A 23 -4.96 -8.12 -1.40
N GLN A 24 -4.44 -9.33 -1.64
CA GLN A 24 -5.12 -10.35 -2.45
C GLN A 24 -6.47 -10.73 -1.84
N VAL A 25 -6.51 -11.06 -0.54
CA VAL A 25 -7.76 -11.41 0.17
C VAL A 25 -8.79 -10.28 0.07
N ILE A 26 -8.37 -9.02 0.26
CA ILE A 26 -9.26 -7.86 0.14
C ILE A 26 -9.77 -7.69 -1.29
N CYS A 27 -8.87 -7.76 -2.28
CA CYS A 27 -9.23 -7.60 -3.69
C CYS A 27 -10.14 -8.72 -4.19
N ASP A 28 -9.89 -9.97 -3.78
CA ASP A 28 -10.74 -11.11 -4.10
C ASP A 28 -12.15 -10.92 -3.51
N ALA A 29 -12.26 -10.55 -2.23
CA ALA A 29 -13.57 -10.31 -1.60
C ALA A 29 -14.38 -9.21 -2.29
N LEU A 30 -13.72 -8.11 -2.70
CA LEU A 30 -14.36 -7.04 -3.46
C LEU A 30 -14.77 -7.49 -4.87
N ARG A 31 -13.91 -8.26 -5.55
CA ARG A 31 -14.19 -8.81 -6.88
C ARG A 31 -15.35 -9.80 -6.87
N ASP A 32 -15.41 -10.67 -5.86
CA ASP A 32 -16.51 -11.61 -5.67
C ASP A 32 -17.86 -10.91 -5.43
N SER A 33 -17.81 -9.68 -4.89
CA SER A 33 -18.97 -8.81 -4.69
C SER A 33 -19.32 -7.95 -5.91
N GLY A 34 -18.61 -8.14 -7.04
CA GLY A 34 -18.87 -7.45 -8.31
C GLY A 34 -18.15 -6.12 -8.49
N TYR A 35 -17.28 -5.72 -7.56
CA TYR A 35 -16.47 -4.51 -7.69
C TYR A 35 -15.17 -4.77 -8.43
N TRP A 36 -14.62 -3.73 -9.05
CA TRP A 36 -13.22 -3.76 -9.46
C TRP A 36 -12.34 -3.47 -8.24
N ALA A 37 -11.31 -4.28 -8.04
CA ALA A 37 -10.28 -4.04 -7.03
C ALA A 37 -8.93 -4.57 -7.51
N ASP A 38 -7.88 -3.78 -7.28
CA ASP A 38 -6.50 -4.14 -7.56
C ASP A 38 -5.59 -3.39 -6.59
N PHE A 39 -4.33 -3.81 -6.47
CA PHE A 39 -3.35 -3.15 -5.63
C PHE A 39 -2.04 -2.95 -6.37
N ILE A 40 -1.21 -2.05 -5.86
CA ILE A 40 0.11 -1.81 -6.39
C ILE A 40 1.11 -2.65 -5.63
N HIS A 41 1.86 -3.48 -6.36
CA HIS A 41 2.97 -4.24 -5.79
C HIS A 41 4.01 -3.27 -5.21
N PRO A 42 4.30 -3.30 -3.91
CA PRO A 42 5.09 -2.25 -3.23
C PRO A 42 6.49 -2.04 -3.82
N SER A 43 7.23 -3.13 -4.07
CA SER A 43 8.59 -3.05 -4.64
C SER A 43 8.63 -2.78 -6.15
N LEU A 44 7.65 -3.26 -6.92
CA LEU A 44 7.62 -3.08 -8.38
C LEU A 44 6.94 -1.77 -8.81
N GLY A 45 6.05 -1.25 -7.96
CA GLY A 45 5.21 -0.11 -8.24
C GLY A 45 4.21 -0.34 -9.38
N LYS A 46 3.84 -1.59 -9.68
CA LYS A 46 2.94 -1.96 -10.78
C LYS A 46 1.62 -2.54 -10.23
N PRO A 47 0.51 -2.42 -10.98
CA PRO A 47 -0.71 -3.15 -10.66
C PRO A 47 -0.44 -4.65 -10.58
N PHE A 48 -1.09 -5.34 -9.64
CA PHE A 48 -0.88 -6.77 -9.43
C PHE A 48 -1.67 -7.61 -10.44
N SER A 49 -2.96 -7.32 -10.62
CA SER A 49 -3.85 -8.08 -11.51
C SER A 49 -4.07 -7.43 -12.87
N THR A 50 -4.05 -6.10 -12.93
CA THR A 50 -4.25 -5.35 -14.19
C THR A 50 -3.00 -5.37 -15.06
N PRO A 51 -3.11 -5.48 -16.40
CA PRO A 51 -1.95 -5.42 -17.29
C PRO A 51 -1.04 -4.22 -17.04
N THR A 52 0.26 -4.49 -17.01
CA THR A 52 1.28 -3.51 -16.65
C THR A 52 1.28 -2.31 -17.61
N THR A 53 1.20 -1.11 -17.05
CA THR A 53 1.34 0.15 -17.80
C THR A 53 2.77 0.70 -17.67
N LYS A 54 3.09 1.78 -18.40
CA LYS A 54 4.37 2.49 -18.22
C LYS A 54 4.45 3.22 -16.87
N ALA A 55 3.33 3.57 -16.27
CA ALA A 55 3.30 4.26 -14.98
C ALA A 55 3.74 3.33 -13.84
N THR A 56 4.35 3.90 -12.81
CA THR A 56 4.71 3.21 -11.56
C THR A 56 4.23 4.02 -10.37
N MET A 57 4.02 3.37 -9.22
CA MET A 57 3.76 4.01 -7.93
C MET A 57 4.48 3.22 -6.83
N LEU A 58 5.68 3.66 -6.45
CA LEU A 58 6.51 2.98 -5.44
C LEU A 58 6.12 3.41 -4.03
N GLU A 59 6.56 2.68 -3.01
CA GLU A 59 6.32 2.94 -1.57
C GLU A 59 6.63 4.37 -1.10
N THR A 60 7.55 5.09 -1.76
CA THR A 60 7.97 6.47 -1.42
C THR A 60 7.53 7.51 -2.46
N ASP A 61 6.51 7.19 -3.27
CA ASP A 61 6.04 8.09 -4.32
C ASP A 61 5.51 9.43 -3.77
N LEU A 62 5.83 10.53 -4.47
CA LEU A 62 5.42 11.89 -4.06
C LEU A 62 3.90 12.04 -3.93
N ARG A 63 3.11 11.24 -4.65
CA ARG A 63 1.65 11.29 -4.58
C ARG A 63 1.10 10.97 -3.20
N TYR A 64 1.83 10.20 -2.37
CA TYR A 64 1.45 9.93 -0.98
C TYR A 64 1.33 11.19 -0.11
N ARG A 65 1.90 12.33 -0.53
CA ARG A 65 1.64 13.63 0.10
C ARG A 65 0.16 14.00 0.16
N HIS A 66 -0.63 13.57 -0.83
CA HIS A 66 -2.07 13.83 -0.88
C HIS A 66 -2.89 12.83 -0.06
N PHE A 67 -2.26 11.77 0.44
CA PHE A 67 -2.89 10.69 1.22
C PHE A 67 -2.47 10.74 2.71
N GLY A 68 -2.05 11.90 3.21
CA GLY A 68 -1.76 12.12 4.63
C GLY A 68 -0.32 11.80 5.07
N PHE A 69 0.58 11.49 4.14
CA PHE A 69 1.99 11.26 4.45
C PHE A 69 2.85 12.49 4.18
N THR A 70 3.98 12.59 4.88
CA THR A 70 5.04 13.56 4.53
C THR A 70 6.07 12.85 3.66
N ILE A 71 6.41 13.44 2.52
CA ILE A 71 7.50 12.94 1.65
C ILE A 71 8.60 13.98 1.58
N GLU A 72 9.80 13.62 2.02
CA GLU A 72 11.01 14.42 1.84
C GLU A 72 11.74 13.97 0.57
N ASP A 73 12.07 14.92 -0.31
CA ASP A 73 12.81 14.65 -1.55
C ASP A 73 14.26 15.06 -1.36
N LEU A 74 15.16 14.07 -1.31
CA LEU A 74 16.59 14.26 -1.12
C LEU A 74 17.35 14.27 -2.46
N GLY A 75 16.63 14.39 -3.57
CA GLY A 75 17.18 14.37 -4.94
C GLY A 75 17.43 12.95 -5.43
N CYS A 76 18.32 12.19 -4.77
CA CYS A 76 18.64 10.81 -5.16
C CYS A 76 17.65 9.77 -4.60
N CYS A 77 16.91 10.12 -3.53
CA CYS A 77 15.92 9.26 -2.92
C CYS A 77 14.78 10.09 -2.33
N LYS A 78 13.66 9.42 -2.04
CA LYS A 78 12.50 9.99 -1.38
C LYS A 78 12.25 9.23 -0.09
N VAL A 79 11.95 9.96 0.98
CA VAL A 79 11.70 9.39 2.30
C VAL A 79 10.25 9.66 2.66
N ILE A 80 9.50 8.58 2.90
CA ILE A 80 8.12 8.65 3.41
C ILE A 80 8.13 8.65 4.93
N SER A 81 7.28 9.50 5.52
CA SER A 81 7.10 9.63 6.96
C SER A 81 5.62 9.69 7.31
N HIS A 82 5.22 8.85 8.27
CA HIS A 82 3.91 8.85 8.88
C HIS A 82 3.91 9.76 10.13
N HIS A 83 2.80 10.43 10.41
CA HIS A 83 2.74 11.42 11.49
C HIS A 83 2.94 10.83 12.90
N LEU A 84 2.61 9.54 13.10
CA LEU A 84 2.87 8.83 14.38
C LEU A 84 4.16 8.01 14.36
N TRP A 85 4.46 7.36 13.24
CA TRP A 85 5.53 6.35 13.17
C TRP A 85 6.83 6.88 12.56
N GLY A 86 6.84 8.16 12.15
CA GLY A 86 7.96 8.75 11.44
C GLY A 86 8.31 7.95 10.19
N THR A 87 9.60 7.72 9.96
CA THR A 87 10.09 6.94 8.82
C THR A 87 10.01 5.43 9.04
N HIS A 88 9.52 4.95 10.19
CA HIS A 88 9.32 3.51 10.49
C HIS A 88 7.97 3.02 9.97
N ALA A 89 7.72 3.25 8.69
CA ALA A 89 6.48 2.85 8.01
C ALA A 89 6.79 2.11 6.71
N PHE A 90 5.92 1.16 6.39
CA PHE A 90 5.80 0.51 5.08
C PHE A 90 4.42 0.84 4.53
N VAL A 91 4.35 1.31 3.28
CA VAL A 91 3.11 1.81 2.70
C VAL A 91 2.81 1.08 1.39
N GLY A 92 1.63 0.46 1.34
CA GLY A 92 1.06 -0.12 0.15
C GLY A 92 -0.28 0.55 -0.19
N ALA A 93 -0.73 0.42 -1.43
CA ALA A 93 -1.97 1.02 -1.91
C ALA A 93 -2.87 -0.01 -2.60
N ILE A 94 -4.12 -0.06 -2.15
CA ILE A 94 -5.21 -0.85 -2.75
C ILE A 94 -6.22 0.14 -3.35
N PHE A 95 -6.72 -0.17 -4.53
CA PHE A 95 -7.66 0.64 -5.29
C PHE A 95 -8.91 -0.17 -5.59
N THR A 96 -10.07 0.46 -5.47
CA THR A 96 -11.35 -0.15 -5.81
C THR A 96 -12.33 0.90 -6.31
N ASN A 97 -13.35 0.46 -7.04
CA ASN A 97 -14.52 1.28 -7.38
C ASN A 97 -15.69 1.10 -6.40
N ALA A 98 -15.55 0.29 -5.36
CA ALA A 98 -16.54 0.16 -4.30
C ALA A 98 -16.71 1.51 -3.58
N SER A 99 -17.96 1.90 -3.34
CA SER A 99 -18.26 3.09 -2.54
C SER A 99 -17.92 2.84 -1.07
N ILE A 100 -17.42 3.86 -0.37
CA ILE A 100 -17.19 3.80 1.09
C ILE A 100 -18.46 3.47 1.88
N GLU A 101 -19.63 3.70 1.29
CA GLU A 101 -20.92 3.38 1.90
C GLU A 101 -21.36 1.93 1.72
N SER A 102 -20.67 1.15 0.88
CA SER A 102 -21.00 -0.26 0.64
C SER A 102 -20.75 -1.11 1.88
N THR A 103 -21.55 -2.16 2.05
CA THR A 103 -21.41 -3.08 3.20
C THR A 103 -20.04 -3.75 3.20
N GLU A 104 -19.55 -4.15 2.02
CA GLU A 104 -18.27 -4.81 1.85
C GLU A 104 -17.11 -3.92 2.30
N MET A 105 -17.15 -2.62 1.95
CA MET A 105 -16.14 -1.66 2.38
C MET A 105 -16.19 -1.42 3.89
N LYS A 106 -17.39 -1.35 4.49
CA LYS A 106 -17.55 -1.20 5.94
C LYS A 106 -16.98 -2.41 6.70
N ASP A 107 -17.31 -3.62 6.24
CA ASP A 107 -16.81 -4.86 6.83
C ASP A 107 -15.27 -4.96 6.74
N ILE A 108 -14.69 -4.60 5.59
CA ILE A 108 -13.23 -4.55 5.42
C ILE A 108 -12.62 -3.50 6.37
N LEU A 109 -13.18 -2.29 6.43
CA LEU A 109 -12.64 -1.24 7.28
C LEU A 109 -12.70 -1.61 8.77
N GLU A 110 -13.79 -2.19 9.25
CA GLU A 110 -13.91 -2.64 10.66
C GLU A 110 -12.90 -3.74 11.00
N LYS A 111 -12.69 -4.69 10.07
CA LYS A 111 -11.74 -5.79 10.26
C LYS A 111 -10.29 -5.30 10.38
N TYR A 112 -9.92 -4.24 9.66
CA TYR A 112 -8.54 -3.74 9.59
C TYR A 112 -8.31 -2.43 10.38
N SER A 113 -9.35 -1.78 10.93
CA SER A 113 -9.22 -0.58 11.77
C SER A 113 -8.67 -0.86 13.16
N SER A 114 -8.69 -2.12 13.60
CA SER A 114 -8.36 -2.53 14.98
C SER A 114 -6.87 -2.87 15.20
N THR A 115 -6.02 -2.68 14.19
CA THR A 115 -4.62 -3.16 14.20
C THR A 115 -3.57 -2.04 14.20
N CYS A 116 -3.93 -0.80 14.56
CA CYS A 116 -2.99 0.32 14.72
C CYS A 116 -2.84 0.72 16.18
#